data_AF-A0AAU5VIX1-F1
#
_entry.id   AF-A0AAU5VIX1-F1
#
_cell.length_a   1.000
_cell.length_b   1.000
_cell.length_c   1.000
_cell.angle_alpha   90.00
_cell.angle_beta   90.00
_cell.angle_gamma   90.00
#
_symmetry.space_group_name_H-M   'P 1'
#
loop_
_entity.id
_entity.type
_entity.pdbx_description
1 polymer ?
#
loop_
_entity_poly.entity_id
_entity_poly.type
_entity_poly.pdbx_seq_one_letter_code
_entity_poly.pdbx_strand_id
1 'polypeptide(L)'
;MTRTTRKPAAPRTRTTVVSLLAVGALLGAAGAASADGTGTRPSGAPTGDGAKALCKRAPKIDQRIDRILDRLNGDASQRGSIARLEQRVANAKSAGHTEIEEYLDNRLTFRRSLVPTLESRQKDLADVEKWCDGHDDGAGS
;
A
#
# COMPACT_ATOMS: atom_id res chain seq x y z
N MET A 1 34.70 -9.24 -10.22
CA MET A 1 33.39 -8.93 -10.84
C MET A 1 33.06 -10.01 -11.86
N THR A 2 32.35 -11.07 -11.46
CA THR A 2 31.99 -12.20 -12.34
C THR A 2 30.48 -12.14 -12.59
N ARG A 3 30.09 -11.67 -13.78
CA ARG A 3 28.70 -11.66 -14.24
C ARG A 3 28.29 -13.07 -14.65
N THR A 4 27.40 -13.68 -13.89
CA THR A 4 26.72 -14.92 -14.28
C THR A 4 25.66 -14.60 -15.35
N THR A 5 25.91 -15.06 -16.57
CA THR A 5 24.98 -14.95 -17.70
C THR A 5 23.79 -15.90 -17.51
N ARG A 6 22.56 -15.37 -17.34
CA ARG A 6 21.33 -16.18 -17.41
C ARG A 6 21.02 -16.50 -18.87
N LYS A 7 20.78 -17.79 -19.13
CA LYS A 7 20.37 -18.39 -20.41
C LYS A 7 18.91 -17.98 -20.74
N PRO A 8 18.59 -17.57 -21.98
CA PRO A 8 17.21 -17.26 -22.36
C PRO A 8 16.43 -18.56 -22.60
N ALA A 9 15.30 -18.73 -21.91
CA ALA A 9 14.31 -19.75 -22.23
C ALA A 9 13.26 -19.14 -23.16
N ALA A 10 13.28 -19.56 -24.43
CA ALA A 10 12.27 -19.21 -25.44
C ALA A 10 11.10 -20.23 -25.43
N PRO A 11 9.93 -19.87 -25.95
CA PRO A 11 8.63 -20.33 -25.46
C PRO A 11 8.17 -21.64 -26.10
N ARG A 12 7.42 -22.45 -25.34
CA ARG A 12 6.63 -23.56 -25.89
C ARG A 12 5.17 -23.14 -25.98
N THR A 13 4.81 -22.62 -27.14
CA THR A 13 3.44 -22.47 -27.62
C THR A 13 2.82 -23.85 -27.85
N ARG A 14 1.76 -24.18 -27.13
CA ARG A 14 0.80 -25.21 -27.54
C ARG A 14 -0.57 -24.56 -27.64
N THR A 15 -0.92 -24.26 -28.87
CA THR A 15 -2.20 -23.67 -29.28
C THR A 15 -3.23 -24.78 -29.35
N THR A 16 -4.13 -24.86 -28.38
CA THR A 16 -5.38 -25.63 -28.51
C THR A 16 -6.50 -24.64 -28.78
N VAL A 17 -6.90 -24.54 -30.04
CA VAL A 17 -8.06 -23.77 -30.48
C VAL A 17 -9.31 -24.57 -30.09
N VAL A 18 -10.03 -24.09 -29.08
CA VAL A 18 -11.40 -24.56 -28.78
C VAL A 18 -12.34 -23.46 -29.26
N SER A 19 -13.01 -23.73 -30.38
CA SER A 19 -14.03 -22.87 -30.96
C SER A 19 -15.31 -22.97 -30.13
N LEU A 20 -15.61 -21.94 -29.33
CA LEU A 20 -16.92 -21.75 -28.69
C LEU A 20 -17.59 -20.52 -29.32
N LEU A 21 -18.66 -20.78 -30.07
CA LEU A 21 -19.57 -19.77 -30.60
C LEU A 21 -20.68 -19.51 -29.56
N ALA A 22 -21.03 -18.22 -29.41
CA ALA A 22 -22.07 -17.61 -28.57
C ALA A 22 -21.75 -17.55 -27.06
N VAL A 23 -21.83 -16.41 -26.35
CA VAL A 23 -22.80 -15.31 -26.37
C VAL A 23 -22.11 -13.98 -26.03
N GLY A 24 -22.52 -12.91 -26.72
CA GLY A 24 -22.03 -11.55 -26.49
C GLY A 24 -22.52 -10.93 -25.17
N ALA A 25 -21.80 -9.89 -24.75
CA ALA A 25 -22.01 -9.03 -23.58
C ALA A 25 -21.47 -9.54 -22.22
N LEU A 26 -20.13 -9.53 -22.08
CA LEU A 26 -19.43 -9.50 -20.78
C LEU A 26 -18.33 -8.42 -20.72
N LEU A 27 -18.37 -7.45 -21.63
CA LEU A 27 -17.52 -6.25 -21.56
C LEU A 27 -18.25 -5.17 -20.77
N GLY A 28 -18.12 -5.19 -19.45
CA GLY A 28 -18.63 -4.08 -18.64
C GLY A 28 -18.81 -4.33 -17.14
N ALA A 29 -17.87 -5.01 -16.47
CA ALA A 29 -17.75 -4.93 -15.00
C ALA A 29 -16.44 -5.57 -14.51
N ALA A 30 -15.29 -5.11 -15.01
CA ALA A 30 -14.12 -5.09 -14.13
C ALA A 30 -14.34 -3.90 -13.18
N GLY A 31 -15.23 -4.09 -12.20
CA GLY A 31 -15.40 -3.13 -11.12
C GLY A 31 -14.03 -2.94 -10.48
N ALA A 32 -13.58 -1.70 -10.42
CA ALA A 32 -12.55 -1.35 -9.45
C ALA A 32 -13.05 -1.88 -8.10
N ALA A 33 -12.26 -2.73 -7.44
CA ALA A 33 -12.47 -3.02 -6.04
C ALA A 33 -12.12 -1.74 -5.27
N SER A 34 -13.00 -0.76 -5.32
CA SER A 34 -13.06 0.32 -4.36
C SER A 34 -13.34 -0.34 -3.03
N ALA A 35 -12.38 -0.27 -2.10
CA ALA A 35 -12.68 -0.49 -0.69
C ALA A 35 -13.51 0.70 -0.22
N ASP A 36 -14.74 0.82 -0.72
CA ASP A 36 -15.73 1.70 -0.08
C ASP A 36 -15.93 1.16 1.33
N GLY A 37 -15.87 2.06 2.31
CA GLY A 37 -16.03 1.75 3.74
C GLY A 37 -17.43 1.26 4.13
N THR A 38 -18.20 0.74 3.17
CA THR A 38 -19.54 0.18 3.31
C THR A 38 -19.53 -1.34 3.51
N GLY A 39 -18.35 -1.97 3.53
CA GLY A 39 -18.23 -3.34 4.00
C GLY A 39 -18.72 -3.46 5.45
N THR A 40 -19.63 -4.39 5.72
CA THR A 40 -20.10 -4.71 7.08
C THR A 40 -18.89 -4.85 8.00
N ARG A 41 -18.73 -3.90 8.93
CA ARG A 41 -17.68 -3.95 9.93
C ARG A 41 -17.94 -5.21 10.77
N PRO A 42 -16.97 -6.15 10.87
CA PRO A 42 -17.16 -7.35 11.68
C PRO A 42 -17.67 -6.96 13.05
N SER A 43 -18.83 -7.50 13.41
CA SER A 43 -19.52 -7.17 14.66
C SER A 43 -19.04 -8.16 15.72
N GLY A 44 -18.06 -7.76 16.51
CA GLY A 44 -17.50 -8.59 17.58
C GLY A 44 -15.98 -8.48 17.68
N ALA A 45 -15.46 -8.64 18.90
CA ALA A 45 -14.01 -8.80 19.08
C ALA A 45 -13.55 -10.07 18.35
N PRO A 46 -12.37 -10.05 17.70
CA PRO A 46 -11.82 -11.27 17.12
C PRO A 46 -11.59 -12.30 18.22
N THR A 47 -11.93 -13.57 17.96
CA THR A 47 -11.74 -14.67 18.91
C THR A 47 -10.83 -15.75 18.31
N GLY A 48 -10.29 -16.61 19.18
CA GLY A 48 -9.45 -17.74 18.79
C GLY A 48 -8.24 -17.37 17.93
N ASP A 49 -8.00 -18.14 16.86
CA ASP A 49 -6.81 -17.97 16.02
C ASP A 49 -6.74 -16.63 15.28
N GLY A 50 -7.90 -16.02 15.01
CA GLY A 50 -7.99 -14.69 14.39
C GLY A 50 -7.43 -13.59 15.30
N ALA A 51 -7.72 -13.67 16.60
CA ALA A 51 -7.21 -12.76 17.61
C ALA A 51 -5.69 -12.89 17.76
N LYS A 52 -5.18 -14.13 17.92
CA LYS A 52 -3.73 -14.40 17.98
C LYS A 52 -2.98 -13.87 16.77
N ALA A 53 -3.52 -14.10 15.58
CA ALA A 53 -2.91 -13.62 14.34
C ALA A 53 -2.95 -12.09 14.22
N LEU A 54 -3.99 -11.42 14.76
CA LEU A 54 -4.04 -9.97 14.84
C LEU A 54 -2.98 -9.44 15.80
N CYS A 55 -2.96 -9.92 17.04
CA CYS A 55 -2.02 -9.48 18.09
C CYS A 55 -0.57 -9.70 17.69
N LYS A 56 -0.25 -10.82 17.02
CA LYS A 56 1.08 -11.07 16.47
C LYS A 56 1.48 -10.10 15.34
N ARG A 57 0.52 -9.52 14.62
CA ARG A 57 0.75 -8.64 13.46
C ARG A 57 0.78 -7.17 13.83
N ALA A 58 -0.05 -6.72 14.78
CA ALA A 58 -0.20 -5.32 15.16
C ALA A 58 1.15 -4.59 15.33
N PRO A 59 2.10 -5.07 16.18
CA PRO A 59 3.37 -4.35 16.39
C PRO A 59 4.26 -4.30 15.14
N LYS A 60 4.13 -5.26 14.22
CA LYS A 60 4.88 -5.24 12.95
C LYS A 60 4.32 -4.21 11.98
N ILE A 61 3.01 -3.98 12.02
CA ILE A 61 2.36 -2.96 11.20
C ILE A 61 2.70 -1.59 11.75
N ASP A 62 2.68 -1.40 13.08
CA ASP A 62 3.04 -0.13 13.71
C ASP A 62 4.48 0.29 13.36
N GLN A 63 5.46 -0.60 13.57
CA GLN A 63 6.85 -0.37 13.14
C GLN A 63 7.00 -0.10 11.63
N ARG A 64 6.09 -0.61 10.81
CA ARG A 64 6.10 -0.33 9.37
C ARG A 64 5.55 1.06 9.08
N ILE A 65 4.53 1.51 9.81
CA ILE A 65 4.00 2.86 9.71
C ILE A 65 5.05 3.87 10.15
N ASP A 66 5.76 3.65 11.26
CA ASP A 66 6.87 4.50 11.70
C ASP A 66 7.91 4.71 10.61
N ARG A 67 8.45 3.62 10.05
CA ARG A 67 9.44 3.70 8.97
C ARG A 67 8.91 4.39 7.71
N ILE A 68 7.60 4.42 7.50
CA ILE A 68 7.00 5.16 6.39
C ILE A 68 6.93 6.64 6.75
N LEU A 69 6.42 6.99 7.93
CA LEU A 69 6.36 8.36 8.43
C LEU A 69 7.75 9.00 8.48
N ASP A 70 8.75 8.32 9.03
CA ASP A 70 10.15 8.76 9.05
C ASP A 70 10.66 9.07 7.64
N ARG A 71 10.33 8.20 6.67
CA ARG A 71 10.73 8.42 5.28
C ARG A 71 10.03 9.61 4.65
N LEU A 72 8.74 9.78 4.94
CA LEU A 72 7.95 10.89 4.41
C LEU A 72 8.43 12.23 4.97
N ASN A 73 8.76 12.27 6.25
CA ASN A 73 9.16 13.46 7.01
C ASN A 73 10.67 13.75 6.95
N GLY A 74 11.46 12.89 6.30
CA GLY A 74 12.88 13.13 6.09
C GLY A 74 13.21 14.39 5.29
N ASP A 75 14.48 14.77 5.26
CA ASP A 75 14.97 15.95 4.54
C ASP A 75 15.01 15.77 3.02
N ALA A 76 15.42 16.81 2.29
CA ALA A 76 15.50 16.79 0.83
C ALA A 76 16.55 15.82 0.25
N SER A 77 17.50 15.33 1.05
CA SER A 77 18.46 14.32 0.62
C SER A 77 17.82 12.92 0.58
N GLN A 78 16.85 12.67 1.47
CA GLN A 78 16.21 11.38 1.62
C GLN A 78 15.30 11.03 0.44
N ARG A 79 15.49 9.84 -0.13
CA ARG A 79 14.63 9.35 -1.21
C ARG A 79 13.24 9.04 -0.66
N GLY A 80 12.23 9.70 -1.23
CA GLY A 80 10.85 9.53 -0.82
C GLY A 80 10.41 10.45 0.30
N SER A 81 11.22 11.41 0.73
CA SER A 81 10.69 12.49 1.56
C SER A 81 9.77 13.40 0.76
N ILE A 82 8.89 14.08 1.48
CA ILE A 82 8.08 15.19 0.98
C ILE A 82 9.00 16.33 0.55
N ALA A 83 9.98 16.69 1.39
CA ALA A 83 10.95 17.76 1.11
C ALA A 83 11.73 17.55 -0.20
N ARG A 84 12.15 16.31 -0.50
CA ARG A 84 12.83 16.01 -1.77
C ARG A 84 11.89 16.15 -2.95
N LEU A 85 10.61 15.78 -2.79
CA LEU A 85 9.64 15.87 -3.86
C LEU A 85 9.27 17.34 -4.14
N GLU A 86 9.14 18.17 -3.10
CA GLU A 86 8.99 19.63 -3.20
C GLU A 86 10.14 20.26 -3.99
N GLN A 87 11.39 19.91 -3.66
CA GLN A 87 12.55 20.41 -4.41
C GLN A 87 12.48 20.04 -5.90
N ARG A 88 12.00 18.83 -6.22
CA ARG A 88 11.87 18.39 -7.62
C ARG A 88 10.76 19.14 -8.36
N VAL A 89 9.65 19.46 -7.68
CA VAL A 89 8.60 20.33 -8.22
C VAL A 89 9.17 21.71 -8.53
N ALA A 90 9.88 22.32 -7.56
CA ALA A 90 10.51 23.63 -7.73
C ALA A 90 11.51 23.66 -8.90
N ASN A 91 12.32 22.61 -9.03
CA ASN A 91 13.27 22.47 -10.13
C ASN A 91 12.55 22.38 -11.49
N ALA A 92 11.50 21.56 -11.60
CA ALA A 92 10.72 21.43 -12.84
C ALA A 92 10.07 22.77 -13.24
N LYS A 93 9.49 23.48 -12.26
CA LYS A 93 8.93 24.82 -12.43
C LYS A 93 9.99 25.81 -12.93
N SER A 94 11.17 25.84 -12.31
CA SER A 94 12.26 26.74 -12.71
C SER A 94 12.80 26.47 -14.12
N ALA A 95 12.68 25.22 -14.58
CA ALA A 95 13.11 24.80 -15.91
C ALA A 95 11.99 24.94 -16.98
N GLY A 96 10.80 25.39 -16.60
CA GLY A 96 9.64 25.50 -17.51
C GLY A 96 9.08 24.16 -17.96
N HIS A 97 9.29 23.08 -17.20
CA HIS A 97 8.79 21.75 -17.52
C HIS A 97 7.40 21.53 -16.91
N THR A 98 6.37 22.14 -17.50
CA THR A 98 5.00 22.18 -16.94
C THR A 98 4.41 20.78 -16.70
N GLU A 99 4.55 19.84 -17.63
CA GLU A 99 4.00 18.48 -17.48
C GLU A 99 4.72 17.69 -16.39
N ILE A 100 6.02 17.94 -16.21
CA ILE A 100 6.81 17.33 -15.14
C ILE A 100 6.42 17.94 -13.80
N GLU A 101 6.25 19.27 -13.73
CA GLU A 101 5.75 19.97 -12.55
C GLU A 101 4.40 19.39 -12.12
N GLU A 102 3.42 19.31 -13.02
CA GLU A 102 2.08 18.79 -12.72
C GLU A 102 2.10 17.34 -12.24
N TYR A 103 2.88 16.47 -12.91
CA TYR A 103 3.04 15.08 -12.46
C TYR A 103 3.65 15.00 -11.05
N LEU A 104 4.67 15.80 -10.77
CA LEU A 104 5.34 15.79 -9.48
C LEU A 104 4.47 16.41 -8.37
N ASP A 105 3.69 17.44 -8.68
CA ASP A 105 2.77 18.10 -7.76
C ASP A 105 1.62 17.17 -7.35
N ASN A 106 1.03 16.44 -8.30
CA ASN A 106 0.05 15.40 -8.00
C ASN A 106 0.61 14.33 -7.06
N ARG A 107 1.86 13.90 -7.28
CA ARG A 107 2.55 12.95 -6.38
C ARG A 107 2.84 13.56 -5.02
N LEU A 108 3.14 14.85 -4.96
CA LEU A 108 3.39 15.59 -3.72
C LEU A 108 2.11 15.65 -2.89
N THR A 109 0.99 16.03 -3.51
CA THR A 109 -0.34 16.07 -2.91
C THR A 109 -0.72 14.70 -2.34
N PHE A 110 -0.59 13.62 -3.13
CA PHE A 110 -0.84 12.27 -2.62
C PHE A 110 0.08 11.90 -1.46
N ARG A 111 1.38 12.24 -1.54
CA ARG A 111 2.32 11.90 -0.47
C ARG A 111 2.00 12.65 0.84
N ARG A 112 1.56 13.90 0.75
CA ARG A 112 1.08 14.68 1.91
C ARG A 112 -0.20 14.10 2.50
N SER A 113 -1.14 13.63 1.69
CA SER A 113 -2.40 13.04 2.20
C SER A 113 -2.19 11.71 2.95
N LEU A 114 -1.07 11.01 2.70
CA LEU A 114 -0.73 9.80 3.45
C LEU A 114 -0.39 10.07 4.92
N VAL A 115 0.23 11.21 5.25
CA VAL A 115 0.70 11.51 6.62
C VAL A 115 -0.44 11.42 7.65
N PRO A 116 -1.53 12.19 7.54
CA PRO A 116 -2.62 12.12 8.53
C PRO A 116 -3.32 10.75 8.54
N THR A 117 -3.38 10.08 7.38
CA THR A 117 -3.93 8.72 7.29
C THR A 117 -3.09 7.74 8.10
N LEU A 118 -1.76 7.78 7.95
CA LEU A 118 -0.83 6.90 8.65
C LEU A 118 -0.79 7.19 10.15
N GLU A 119 -0.81 8.46 10.55
CA GLU A 119 -0.90 8.87 11.95
C GLU A 119 -2.22 8.45 12.62
N SER A 120 -3.33 8.40 11.87
CA SER A 120 -4.59 7.83 12.36
C SER A 120 -4.48 6.33 12.54
N ARG A 121 -3.90 5.61 11.58
CA ARG A 121 -3.73 4.15 11.66
C ARG A 121 -2.80 3.74 12.80
N GLN A 122 -1.79 4.54 13.10
CA GLN A 122 -0.93 4.32 14.26
C GLN A 122 -1.72 4.38 15.58
N LYS A 123 -2.61 5.37 15.73
CA LYS A 123 -3.50 5.45 16.91
C LYS A 123 -4.43 4.24 16.97
N ASP A 124 -5.04 3.86 15.85
CA ASP A 124 -5.90 2.67 15.77
C ASP A 124 -5.12 1.39 16.17
N LEU A 125 -3.84 1.28 15.81
CA LEU A 125 -3.00 0.13 16.19
C LEU A 125 -2.63 0.13 17.67
N ALA A 126 -2.37 1.30 18.27
CA ALA A 126 -2.13 1.40 19.71
C ALA A 126 -3.35 0.91 20.51
N ASP A 127 -4.56 1.19 20.05
CA ASP A 127 -5.79 0.65 20.66
C ASP A 127 -5.90 -0.87 20.51
N VAL A 128 -5.48 -1.43 19.36
CA VAL A 128 -5.43 -2.89 19.13
C VAL A 128 -4.40 -3.55 20.03
N GLU A 129 -3.21 -2.96 20.17
CA GLU A 129 -2.14 -3.47 21.04
C GLU A 129 -2.60 -3.48 22.49
N LYS A 130 -3.21 -2.39 22.96
CA LYS A 130 -3.81 -2.33 24.30
C LYS A 130 -4.90 -3.39 24.51
N TRP A 131 -5.72 -3.67 23.49
CA TRP A 131 -6.70 -4.75 23.57
C TRP A 131 -6.03 -6.12 23.69
N CYS A 132 -4.97 -6.37 22.91
CA CYS A 132 -4.21 -7.62 22.95
C CYS A 132 -3.57 -7.86 24.33
N ASP A 133 -2.97 -6.84 24.94
CA ASP A 133 -2.39 -6.91 26.29
C ASP A 133 -3.44 -7.30 27.35
N GLY A 134 -4.69 -6.86 27.17
CA GLY A 134 -5.81 -7.17 28.07
C GLY A 134 -6.52 -8.50 27.79
N HIS A 135 -6.16 -9.23 26.74
CA HIS A 135 -6.84 -10.46 26.28
C HIS A 135 -5.86 -11.62 26.01
N ASP A 136 -4.78 -11.70 26.80
CA ASP A 136 -3.76 -12.75 26.71
C ASP A 136 -3.19 -12.93 25.29
N ASP A 137 -2.86 -11.83 24.60
CA ASP A 137 -2.41 -11.84 23.19
C ASP A 137 -3.41 -12.51 22.22
N GLY A 138 -4.70 -12.46 22.57
CA GLY A 138 -5.77 -13.15 21.85
C GLY A 138 -5.81 -14.66 22.13
N ALA A 139 -5.16 -15.14 23.19
CA ALA A 139 -5.11 -16.56 23.52
C ALA A 139 -6.41 -17.15 24.07
N GLY A 140 -7.30 -16.31 24.62
CA GLY A 140 -8.57 -16.75 25.17
C GLY A 140 -9.64 -15.66 25.19
N SER A 141 -10.71 -15.92 24.44
CA SER A 141 -12.09 -15.93 24.96
C SER A 141 -12.68 -17.29 24.60
#